data_AF-A0A9W8D773-F1
#
_entry.id   AF-A0A9W8D773-F1
#
_cell.length_a   1.000
_cell.length_b   1.000
_cell.length_c   1.000
_cell.angle_alpha   90.00
_cell.angle_beta   90.00
_cell.angle_gamma   90.00
#
_symmetry.space_group_name_H-M   'P 1'
#
loop_
_entity.id
_entity.type
_entity.pdbx_description
1 polymer ?
#
loop_
_entity_poly.entity_id
_entity_poly.type
_entity_poly.pdbx_seq_one_letter_code
_entity_poly.pdbx_strand_id
1 'polypeptide(L)'
;MAPIKLGTFLSFLKPVPISSLHTHMARLQVDTVRCVTSKSSKLDPSSYGLLSPPDSPAPGVVENTEDTVEVTDAMIARATRLSIPAPVAWPQFKQLVDAKDLQPLGRSFPMQITYEQHKVRMERRFGSIATYLTNHVLADLIAETNVPGFDPHAPLKVSDFVFRANDFPYFLGDDVEHWVMWCKKRLEPGFEPPTPAIDAIEAQFGCSVEWRYFVNPVHRQSVPQLSHAHVFIKRT
;
A
#
# COMPACT_ATOMS: atom_id res chain seq x y z
N MET A 1 62.81 29.32 -31.76
CA MET A 1 61.59 28.57 -32.11
C MET A 1 61.98 27.46 -33.07
N ALA A 2 61.94 26.21 -32.63
CA ALA A 2 62.37 25.02 -33.37
C ALA A 2 61.19 24.04 -33.49
N PRO A 3 61.05 23.30 -34.61
CA PRO A 3 59.87 22.48 -34.87
C PRO A 3 59.95 21.09 -34.20
N ILE A 4 58.82 20.66 -33.64
CA ILE A 4 58.64 19.35 -33.01
C ILE A 4 58.23 18.34 -34.10
N LYS A 5 58.99 17.24 -34.18
CA LYS A 5 58.75 16.09 -35.08
C LYS A 5 57.64 15.19 -34.52
N LEU A 6 56.69 14.79 -35.39
CA LEU A 6 55.77 13.68 -35.14
C LEU A 6 56.53 12.35 -35.22
N GLY A 7 56.43 11.54 -34.16
CA GLY A 7 56.93 10.18 -34.09
C GLY A 7 55.77 9.18 -34.03
N THR A 8 55.73 8.31 -35.03
CA THR A 8 54.84 7.16 -35.20
C THR A 8 55.02 6.12 -34.08
N PHE A 9 53.92 5.68 -33.45
CA PHE A 9 53.90 4.44 -32.67
C PHE A 9 52.71 3.58 -33.10
N LEU A 10 53.02 2.51 -33.84
CA LEU A 10 52.16 1.35 -34.07
C LEU A 10 52.34 0.40 -32.88
N SER A 11 51.25 0.10 -32.18
CA SER A 11 51.23 -1.01 -31.21
C SER A 11 49.97 -1.86 -31.37
N PHE A 12 50.25 -3.16 -31.33
CA PHE A 12 49.38 -4.30 -31.54
C PHE A 12 48.17 -4.32 -30.60
N LEU A 13 46.96 -4.44 -31.16
CA LEU A 13 45.79 -4.95 -30.43
C LEU A 13 45.38 -6.28 -31.05
N LYS A 14 45.53 -7.36 -30.27
CA LYS A 14 44.97 -8.68 -30.57
C LYS A 14 43.47 -8.67 -30.24
N PRO A 15 42.62 -9.33 -31.03
CA PRO A 15 41.19 -9.45 -30.74
C PRO A 15 40.96 -10.40 -29.55
N VAL A 16 40.14 -9.95 -28.59
CA VAL A 16 39.60 -10.78 -27.51
C VAL A 16 38.32 -11.46 -28.03
N PRO A 17 38.18 -12.79 -27.90
CA PRO A 17 36.98 -13.49 -28.33
C PRO A 17 35.81 -13.23 -27.38
N ILE A 18 34.65 -12.89 -27.95
CA ILE A 18 33.37 -12.73 -27.26
C ILE A 18 32.81 -14.14 -27.03
N SER A 19 32.99 -14.69 -25.83
CA SER A 19 32.30 -15.91 -25.38
C SER A 19 31.15 -15.56 -24.44
N SER A 20 29.93 -15.69 -24.96
CA SER A 20 28.72 -16.18 -24.30
C SER A 20 28.65 -16.06 -22.77
N LEU A 21 28.03 -14.99 -22.27
CA LEU A 21 27.43 -14.95 -20.93
C LEU A 21 25.93 -15.23 -21.06
N HIS A 22 25.57 -16.51 -21.01
CA HIS A 22 24.23 -16.95 -20.63
C HIS A 22 24.09 -16.74 -19.11
N THR A 23 23.60 -15.57 -18.70
CA THR A 23 23.19 -15.36 -17.31
C THR A 23 21.84 -16.04 -17.11
N HIS A 24 21.89 -17.22 -16.51
CA HIS A 24 20.72 -17.92 -15.97
C HIS A 24 20.23 -17.12 -14.75
N MET A 25 19.27 -16.21 -14.97
CA MET A 25 18.50 -15.62 -13.87
C MET A 25 17.49 -16.65 -13.37
N ALA A 26 17.93 -17.48 -12.42
CA ALA A 26 17.03 -18.26 -11.61
C ALA A 26 16.18 -17.30 -10.76
N ARG A 27 14.92 -17.09 -11.18
CA ARG A 27 13.87 -16.55 -10.33
C ARG A 27 13.72 -17.50 -9.14
N LEU A 28 14.05 -17.00 -7.94
CA LEU A 28 13.56 -17.57 -6.70
C LEU A 28 12.04 -17.32 -6.65
N GLN A 29 11.26 -18.26 -7.19
CA GLN A 29 9.88 -18.42 -6.74
C GLN A 29 9.95 -18.91 -5.30
N VAL A 30 9.60 -18.04 -4.36
CA VAL A 30 9.34 -18.42 -2.97
C VAL A 30 7.97 -19.08 -2.94
N ASP A 31 7.87 -20.27 -3.53
CA ASP A 31 6.79 -21.21 -3.26
C ASP A 31 7.27 -22.08 -2.10
N THR A 32 7.12 -21.58 -0.88
CA THR A 32 7.26 -22.41 0.31
C THR A 32 6.13 -22.07 1.26
N VAL A 33 5.03 -22.81 1.11
CA VAL A 33 3.96 -22.90 2.09
C VAL A 33 4.56 -23.52 3.37
N ARG A 34 5.09 -22.68 4.26
CA ARG A 34 5.31 -23.04 5.65
C ARG A 34 4.02 -22.75 6.41
N CYS A 35 3.02 -23.61 6.24
CA CYS A 35 1.95 -23.70 7.23
C CYS A 35 2.52 -24.42 8.45
N VAL A 36 3.21 -23.69 9.32
CA VAL A 36 3.58 -24.21 10.63
C VAL A 36 2.29 -24.22 11.44
N THR A 37 1.72 -25.41 11.60
CA THR A 37 0.65 -25.69 12.56
C THR A 37 1.22 -25.57 13.98
N SER A 38 1.57 -24.36 14.39
CA SER A 38 1.88 -24.08 15.78
C SER A 38 0.59 -24.21 16.57
N LYS A 39 0.64 -24.98 17.66
CA LYS A 39 -0.46 -25.13 18.61
C LYS A 39 -0.81 -23.75 19.15
N SER A 40 -1.86 -23.16 18.58
CA SER A 40 -2.47 -21.91 18.98
C SER A 40 -2.79 -21.97 20.48
N SER A 41 -2.04 -21.22 21.29
CA SER A 41 -2.64 -20.60 22.47
C SER A 41 -3.78 -19.76 21.92
N LYS A 42 -5.02 -20.13 22.27
CA LYS A 42 -6.25 -19.48 21.81
C LYS A 42 -6.17 -17.97 22.09
N LEU A 43 -5.67 -17.21 21.12
CA LEU A 43 -5.98 -15.81 20.97
C LEU A 43 -7.40 -15.81 20.42
N ASP A 44 -8.31 -15.23 21.19
CA ASP A 44 -9.72 -15.16 20.86
C ASP A 44 -9.90 -14.41 19.54
N PRO A 45 -10.38 -15.06 18.46
CA PRO A 45 -10.66 -14.38 17.20
C PRO A 45 -11.70 -13.27 17.37
N SER A 46 -12.46 -13.24 18.47
CA SER A 46 -13.40 -12.16 18.77
C SER A 46 -12.74 -10.87 19.25
N SER A 47 -11.43 -10.85 19.59
CA SER A 47 -10.74 -9.61 19.97
C SER A 47 -10.37 -8.74 18.77
N TYR A 48 -10.37 -9.33 17.57
CA TYR A 48 -10.22 -8.62 16.29
C TYR A 48 -11.56 -8.55 15.56
N GLY A 49 -12.65 -8.45 16.33
CA GLY A 49 -13.97 -8.18 15.81
C GLY A 49 -13.86 -7.10 14.75
N LEU A 50 -14.13 -7.51 13.51
CA LEU A 50 -14.48 -6.61 12.43
C LEU A 50 -15.70 -5.85 12.94
N LEU A 51 -15.46 -4.75 13.66
CA LEU A 51 -16.34 -3.63 13.55
C LEU A 51 -16.32 -3.34 12.06
N SER A 52 -17.41 -3.72 11.39
CA SER A 52 -17.86 -3.00 10.20
C SER A 52 -17.54 -1.53 10.45
N PRO A 53 -17.01 -0.80 9.46
CA PRO A 53 -16.88 0.65 9.62
C PRO A 53 -18.19 1.14 10.25
N PRO A 54 -18.15 1.97 11.32
CA PRO A 54 -19.36 2.47 11.96
C PRO A 54 -20.30 2.85 10.84
N ASP A 55 -21.45 2.19 10.82
CA ASP A 55 -22.27 2.01 9.63
C ASP A 55 -22.24 3.29 8.77
N SER A 56 -22.15 3.11 7.45
CA SER A 56 -22.78 4.08 6.56
C SER A 56 -24.09 4.51 7.22
N PRO A 57 -24.24 5.81 7.52
CA PRO A 57 -25.03 6.30 8.65
C PRO A 57 -26.36 5.57 8.76
N ALA A 58 -26.64 5.04 9.96
CA ALA A 58 -27.88 4.33 10.26
C ALA A 58 -29.08 5.08 9.64
N PRO A 59 -30.01 4.38 8.95
CA PRO A 59 -31.14 5.02 8.29
C PRO A 59 -31.97 5.75 9.34
N GLY A 60 -31.83 7.07 9.40
CA GLY A 60 -32.47 7.92 10.41
C GLY A 60 -31.59 9.02 11.01
N VAL A 61 -30.26 9.00 10.81
CA VAL A 61 -29.45 10.19 11.07
C VAL A 61 -29.72 11.17 9.94
N VAL A 62 -30.40 12.27 10.24
CA VAL A 62 -30.60 13.38 9.31
C VAL A 62 -29.22 13.85 8.90
N GLU A 63 -28.80 13.50 7.68
CA GLU A 63 -27.55 13.97 7.11
C GLU A 63 -27.68 15.49 7.05
N ASN A 64 -26.93 16.20 7.91
CA ASN A 64 -26.94 17.65 7.89
C ASN A 64 -26.59 18.08 6.46
N THR A 65 -27.55 18.71 5.78
CA THR A 65 -27.42 19.21 4.41
C THR A 65 -26.25 20.18 4.22
N GLU A 66 -25.60 20.61 5.30
CA GLU A 66 -24.41 21.46 5.30
C GLU A 66 -23.09 20.73 4.99
N ASP A 67 -23.06 19.39 4.99
CA ASP A 67 -21.85 18.58 4.78
C ASP A 67 -21.67 18.07 3.33
N THR A 68 -22.56 18.43 2.41
CA THR A 68 -22.40 18.13 0.98
C THR A 68 -21.29 19.00 0.38
N VAL A 69 -20.30 18.36 -0.25
CA VAL A 69 -19.24 19.02 -0.99
C VAL A 69 -19.57 18.95 -2.47
N GLU A 70 -19.83 20.09 -3.11
CA GLU A 70 -20.06 20.15 -4.55
C GLU A 70 -18.82 19.72 -5.32
N VAL A 71 -19.04 19.02 -6.44
CA VAL A 71 -17.96 18.60 -7.34
C VAL A 71 -17.46 19.82 -8.10
N THR A 72 -16.18 20.15 -7.92
CA THR A 72 -15.56 21.29 -8.60
C THR A 72 -14.81 20.87 -9.88
N ASP A 73 -14.59 21.81 -10.80
CA ASP A 73 -13.76 21.57 -12.00
C ASP A 73 -12.35 21.06 -11.66
N ALA A 74 -11.78 21.54 -10.54
CA ALA A 74 -10.48 21.09 -10.07
C ALA A 74 -10.50 19.60 -9.65
N MET A 75 -11.58 19.15 -9.00
CA MET A 75 -11.77 17.74 -8.67
C MET A 75 -11.94 16.89 -9.92
N ILE A 76 -12.74 17.35 -10.88
CA ILE A 76 -12.93 16.68 -12.18
C ILE A 76 -11.60 16.54 -12.91
N ALA A 77 -10.85 17.64 -13.07
CA ALA A 77 -9.55 17.62 -13.74
C ALA A 77 -8.55 16.67 -13.06
N ARG A 78 -8.56 16.62 -11.72
CA ARG A 78 -7.72 15.69 -10.95
C ARG A 78 -8.17 14.24 -11.11
N ALA A 79 -9.47 13.97 -11.06
CA ALA A 79 -10.03 12.64 -11.27
C ALA A 79 -9.73 12.13 -12.68
N THR A 80 -9.91 12.95 -13.71
CA THR A 80 -9.55 12.61 -15.10
C THR A 80 -8.09 12.20 -15.22
N ARG A 81 -7.18 12.90 -14.54
CA ARG A 81 -5.74 12.59 -14.59
C ARG A 81 -5.34 11.33 -13.82
N LEU A 82 -5.98 11.06 -12.69
CA LEU A 82 -5.55 10.02 -11.74
C LEU A 82 -6.37 8.73 -11.82
N SER A 83 -7.57 8.80 -12.40
CA SER A 83 -8.43 7.63 -12.56
C SER A 83 -7.93 6.73 -13.69
N ILE A 84 -8.27 5.45 -13.57
CA ILE A 84 -8.01 4.47 -14.63
C ILE A 84 -9.33 4.05 -15.28
N PRO A 85 -9.33 3.78 -16.60
CA PRO A 85 -10.56 3.59 -17.37
C PRO A 85 -11.18 2.19 -17.19
N ALA A 86 -10.41 1.23 -16.70
CA ALA A 86 -10.83 -0.16 -16.55
C ALA A 86 -10.21 -0.78 -15.29
N PRO A 87 -10.88 -1.77 -14.67
CA PRO A 87 -10.33 -2.49 -13.54
C PRO A 87 -9.08 -3.28 -13.93
N VAL A 88 -8.06 -3.29 -13.08
CA VAL A 88 -6.85 -4.09 -13.28
C VAL A 88 -7.09 -5.52 -12.81
N ALA A 89 -6.97 -6.48 -13.73
CA ALA A 89 -7.14 -7.90 -13.41
C ALA A 89 -6.03 -8.41 -12.47
N TRP A 90 -6.34 -9.38 -11.60
CA TRP A 90 -5.40 -9.90 -10.60
C TRP A 90 -4.02 -10.33 -11.16
N PRO A 91 -3.92 -11.07 -12.29
CA PRO A 91 -2.62 -11.43 -12.86
C PRO A 91 -1.79 -10.20 -13.27
N GLN A 92 -2.43 -9.19 -13.86
CA GLN A 92 -1.77 -7.94 -14.25
C GLN A 92 -1.36 -7.13 -13.01
N PHE A 93 -2.23 -7.05 -12.00
CA PHE A 93 -1.90 -6.38 -10.74
C PHE A 93 -0.68 -7.01 -10.07
N LYS A 94 -0.59 -8.35 -9.99
CA LYS A 94 0.60 -9.05 -9.49
C LYS A 94 1.85 -8.66 -10.28
N GLN A 95 1.79 -8.62 -11.61
CA GLN A 95 2.91 -8.19 -12.45
C GLN A 95 3.36 -6.76 -12.15
N LEU A 96 2.43 -5.82 -11.94
CA LEU A 96 2.74 -4.43 -11.59
C LEU A 96 3.44 -4.32 -10.24
N VAL A 97 2.95 -5.04 -9.24
CA VAL A 97 3.58 -5.09 -7.90
C VAL A 97 4.97 -5.72 -7.96
N ASP A 98 5.12 -6.86 -8.65
CA ASP A 98 6.39 -7.57 -8.80
C ASP A 98 7.42 -6.71 -9.60
N ALA A 99 6.94 -5.93 -10.58
CA ALA A 99 7.74 -4.98 -11.35
C ALA A 99 8.03 -3.66 -10.61
N LYS A 100 7.47 -3.47 -9.41
CA LYS A 100 7.55 -2.24 -8.62
C LYS A 100 7.01 -1.00 -9.34
N ASP A 101 6.09 -1.20 -10.28
CA ASP A 101 5.45 -0.13 -11.06
C ASP A 101 3.99 0.07 -10.61
N LEU A 102 3.81 1.04 -9.72
CA LEU A 102 2.49 1.40 -9.22
C LEU A 102 1.82 2.50 -10.06
N GLN A 103 2.46 3.03 -11.12
CA GLN A 103 1.88 4.13 -11.93
C GLN A 103 0.53 3.75 -12.57
N PRO A 104 0.34 2.52 -13.10
CA PRO A 104 -0.92 2.14 -13.71
C PRO A 104 -2.05 1.86 -12.70
N LEU A 105 -1.77 1.93 -11.40
CA LEU A 105 -2.78 1.71 -10.36
C LEU A 105 -3.43 3.03 -9.96
N GLY A 106 -4.76 3.04 -10.02
CA GLY A 106 -5.57 4.17 -9.62
C GLY A 106 -6.97 3.73 -9.20
N ARG A 107 -7.85 4.71 -9.03
CA ARG A 107 -9.28 4.49 -8.74
C ARG A 107 -10.08 4.63 -10.02
N SER A 108 -11.34 4.17 -10.01
CA SER A 108 -12.27 4.55 -11.07
C SER A 108 -12.55 6.04 -10.99
N PHE A 109 -13.02 6.65 -12.08
CA PHE A 109 -13.34 8.07 -12.07
C PHE A 109 -14.36 8.44 -10.97
N PRO A 110 -15.51 7.74 -10.83
CA PRO A 110 -16.47 8.05 -9.75
C PRO A 110 -15.88 7.88 -8.34
N MET A 111 -15.06 6.85 -8.14
CA MET A 111 -14.42 6.60 -6.84
C MET A 111 -13.37 7.68 -6.53
N GLN A 112 -12.63 8.16 -7.54
CA GLN A 112 -11.68 9.25 -7.36
C GLN A 112 -12.39 10.57 -7.01
N ILE A 113 -13.55 10.86 -7.60
CA ILE A 113 -14.37 12.02 -7.20
C ILE A 113 -14.84 11.90 -5.75
N THR A 114 -15.38 10.74 -5.37
CA THR A 114 -15.85 10.47 -4.00
C THR A 114 -14.71 10.65 -3.00
N TYR A 115 -13.52 10.14 -3.33
CA TYR A 115 -12.31 10.33 -2.53
C TYR A 115 -11.95 11.82 -2.35
N GLU A 116 -11.93 12.61 -3.43
CA GLU A 116 -11.58 14.04 -3.31
C GLU A 116 -12.64 14.83 -2.51
N GLN A 117 -13.94 14.52 -2.68
CA GLN A 117 -15.01 15.11 -1.86
C GLN A 117 -14.84 14.76 -0.38
N HIS A 118 -14.54 13.49 -0.08
CA HIS A 118 -14.29 13.05 1.29
C HIS A 118 -13.11 13.80 1.90
N LYS A 119 -12.00 13.94 1.17
CA LYS A 119 -10.84 14.70 1.64
C LYS A 119 -11.19 16.13 2.03
N VAL A 120 -11.90 16.85 1.15
CA VAL A 120 -12.32 18.23 1.42
C VAL A 120 -13.25 18.30 2.63
N ARG A 121 -14.20 17.37 2.75
CA ARG A 121 -15.11 17.29 3.90
C ARG A 121 -14.33 17.07 5.21
N MET A 122 -13.39 16.13 5.23
CA MET A 122 -12.59 15.83 6.42
C MET A 122 -11.66 16.99 6.78
N GLU A 123 -11.06 17.65 5.80
CA GLU A 123 -10.23 18.84 6.02
C GLU A 123 -11.05 20.00 6.59
N ARG A 124 -12.25 20.27 6.06
CA ARG A 124 -13.17 21.29 6.59
C ARG A 124 -13.60 21.01 8.03
N ARG A 125 -13.92 19.74 8.35
CA ARG A 125 -14.51 19.35 9.64
C ARG A 125 -13.48 19.10 10.74
N PHE A 126 -12.31 18.58 10.39
CA PHE A 126 -11.30 18.11 11.35
C PHE A 126 -9.93 18.80 11.17
N GLY A 127 -9.81 19.74 10.24
CA GLY A 127 -8.57 20.46 9.93
C GLY A 127 -7.56 19.64 9.11
N SER A 128 -7.57 18.31 9.20
CA SER A 128 -6.81 17.43 8.30
C SER A 128 -7.38 16.01 8.29
N ILE A 129 -7.10 15.25 7.24
CA ILE A 129 -7.44 13.82 7.16
C ILE A 129 -6.73 13.03 8.26
N ALA A 130 -5.48 13.37 8.58
CA ALA A 130 -4.76 12.68 9.63
C ALA A 130 -5.39 12.91 11.02
N THR A 131 -5.84 14.13 11.31
CA THR A 131 -6.60 14.43 12.53
C THR A 131 -7.88 13.60 12.59
N TYR A 132 -8.62 13.52 11.48
CA TYR A 132 -9.81 12.67 11.38
C TYR A 132 -9.48 11.20 11.66
N LEU A 133 -8.48 10.65 10.97
CA LEU A 133 -8.08 9.25 11.13
C LEU A 133 -7.63 8.96 12.56
N THR A 134 -6.78 9.79 13.15
CA THR A 134 -6.29 9.64 14.53
C THR A 134 -7.42 9.68 15.56
N ASN A 135 -8.37 10.61 15.42
CA ASN A 135 -9.39 10.82 16.44
C ASN A 135 -10.64 9.94 16.26
N HIS A 136 -10.86 9.36 15.07
CA HIS A 136 -12.10 8.65 14.76
C HIS A 136 -11.89 7.24 14.20
N VAL A 137 -10.90 7.03 13.33
CA VAL A 137 -10.72 5.72 12.66
C VAL A 137 -9.72 4.83 13.42
N LEU A 138 -8.71 5.45 14.02
CA LEU A 138 -7.60 4.83 14.74
C LEU A 138 -7.59 5.18 16.23
N ALA A 139 -8.68 5.74 16.75
CA ALA A 139 -8.76 6.20 18.13
C ALA A 139 -8.43 5.07 19.12
N ASP A 140 -9.06 3.90 18.95
CA ASP A 140 -8.82 2.72 19.79
C ASP A 140 -7.36 2.25 19.67
N LEU A 141 -6.84 2.20 18.44
CA LEU A 141 -5.46 1.82 18.17
C LEU A 141 -4.47 2.74 18.90
N ILE A 142 -4.75 4.04 18.95
CA ILE A 142 -3.88 5.04 19.57
C ILE A 142 -4.03 5.03 21.09
N ALA A 143 -5.25 4.87 21.60
CA ALA A 143 -5.54 4.80 23.03
C ALA A 143 -4.83 3.61 23.71
N GLU A 144 -4.77 2.46 23.04
CA GLU A 144 -4.08 1.27 23.56
C GLU A 144 -2.55 1.41 23.63
N THR A 145 -1.98 2.37 22.91
CA THR A 145 -0.56 2.30 22.52
C THR A 145 0.29 3.40 23.10
N ASN A 146 -0.34 4.44 23.66
CA ASN A 146 0.32 5.55 24.33
C ASN A 146 1.51 6.13 23.53
N VAL A 147 1.56 5.99 22.20
CA VAL A 147 2.81 6.05 21.42
C VAL A 147 3.50 7.41 21.57
N PRO A 148 4.59 7.51 22.36
CA PRO A 148 5.40 8.70 22.44
C PRO A 148 6.57 8.49 21.47
N GLY A 149 6.44 9.04 20.26
CA GLY A 149 7.52 9.03 19.27
C GLY A 149 7.64 7.73 18.47
N PHE A 150 7.78 7.89 17.16
CA PHE A 150 8.17 6.82 16.25
C PHE A 150 9.62 6.44 16.54
N ASP A 151 9.88 5.37 17.28
CA ASP A 151 11.20 4.75 17.29
C ASP A 151 11.33 3.84 16.05
N PRO A 152 12.08 4.25 15.01
CA PRO A 152 12.25 3.45 13.79
C PRO A 152 13.05 2.16 14.05
N HIS A 153 13.72 2.04 15.20
CA HIS A 153 14.51 0.86 15.56
C HIS A 153 13.75 -0.12 16.46
N ALA A 154 12.60 0.26 17.00
CA ALA A 154 11.79 -0.63 17.81
C ALA A 154 11.30 -1.82 16.95
N PRO A 155 11.51 -3.07 17.40
CA PRO A 155 11.13 -4.24 16.62
C PRO A 155 9.60 -4.26 16.42
N LEU A 156 9.16 -4.51 15.19
CA LEU A 156 7.75 -4.69 14.84
C LEU A 156 7.20 -5.96 15.50
N LYS A 157 5.92 -5.93 15.87
CA LYS A 157 5.16 -7.06 16.42
C LYS A 157 3.85 -7.21 15.65
N VAL A 158 3.26 -8.41 15.65
CA VAL A 158 1.94 -8.66 15.05
C VAL A 158 0.87 -7.71 15.62
N SER A 159 0.93 -7.45 16.94
CA SER A 159 0.04 -6.50 17.64
C SER A 159 0.23 -5.04 17.25
N ASP A 160 1.20 -4.72 16.38
CA ASP A 160 1.41 -3.37 15.86
C ASP A 160 0.50 -3.06 14.65
N PHE A 161 -0.16 -4.08 14.09
CA PHE A 161 -0.96 -3.94 12.87
C PHE A 161 -2.46 -3.98 13.14
N VAL A 162 -3.21 -3.14 12.43
CA VAL A 162 -4.67 -3.20 12.36
C VAL A 162 -5.14 -3.09 10.92
N PHE A 163 -6.06 -3.98 10.55
CA PHE A 163 -6.64 -4.03 9.21
C PHE A 163 -7.97 -3.29 9.16
N ARG A 164 -8.16 -2.49 8.11
CA ARG A 164 -9.45 -1.90 7.73
C ARG A 164 -9.64 -2.05 6.23
N ALA A 165 -10.87 -2.31 5.80
CA ALA A 165 -11.19 -2.24 4.38
C ALA A 165 -10.91 -0.81 3.90
N ASN A 166 -10.37 -0.66 2.69
CA ASN A 166 -10.12 0.65 2.13
C ASN A 166 -11.43 1.24 1.63
N ASP A 167 -11.88 2.34 2.24
CA ASP A 167 -13.10 3.05 1.84
C ASP A 167 -13.06 3.56 0.39
N PHE A 168 -11.85 3.75 -0.16
CA PHE A 168 -11.61 4.25 -1.51
C PHE A 168 -10.66 3.31 -2.26
N PRO A 169 -11.09 2.08 -2.58
CA PRO A 169 -10.24 1.06 -3.13
C PRO A 169 -9.75 1.45 -4.53
N TYR A 170 -8.56 0.96 -4.89
CA TYR A 170 -8.09 0.93 -6.27
C TYR A 170 -9.04 0.13 -7.15
N PHE A 171 -9.11 0.50 -8.43
CA PHE A 171 -10.01 -0.12 -9.38
C PHE A 171 -9.40 -1.42 -9.90
N LEU A 172 -9.66 -2.50 -9.17
CA LEU A 172 -9.21 -3.85 -9.48
C LEU A 172 -10.41 -4.71 -9.88
N GLY A 173 -10.17 -5.96 -10.29
CA GLY A 173 -11.24 -6.93 -10.52
C GLY A 173 -12.13 -7.13 -9.28
N ASP A 174 -13.40 -7.45 -9.50
CA ASP A 174 -14.46 -7.51 -8.47
C ASP A 174 -14.18 -8.51 -7.33
N ASP A 175 -13.21 -9.41 -7.53
CA ASP A 175 -12.83 -10.48 -6.63
C ASP A 175 -11.54 -10.19 -5.86
N VAL A 176 -11.08 -8.93 -5.86
CA VAL A 176 -9.91 -8.45 -5.12
C VAL A 176 -10.34 -7.47 -4.02
N GLU A 177 -10.13 -7.87 -2.78
CA GLU A 177 -10.33 -6.98 -1.62
C GLU A 177 -9.11 -6.07 -1.44
N HIS A 178 -9.34 -4.79 -1.16
CA HIS A 178 -8.29 -3.83 -0.86
C HIS A 178 -8.41 -3.37 0.59
N TRP A 179 -7.40 -3.72 1.39
CA TRP A 179 -7.28 -3.38 2.79
C TRP A 179 -6.17 -2.35 3.02
N VAL A 180 -6.37 -1.48 4.01
CA VAL A 180 -5.33 -0.65 4.60
C VAL A 180 -4.89 -1.33 5.90
N MET A 181 -3.61 -1.67 5.97
CA MET A 181 -2.98 -2.19 7.18
C MET A 181 -2.24 -1.06 7.87
N TRP A 182 -2.83 -0.50 8.92
CA TRP A 182 -2.25 0.55 9.75
C TRP A 182 -1.19 -0.05 10.68
N CYS A 183 -0.12 0.71 10.94
CA CYS A 183 0.96 0.29 11.83
C CYS A 183 1.24 1.35 12.89
N LYS A 184 1.38 0.91 14.14
CA LYS A 184 1.78 1.76 15.29
C LYS A 184 3.19 2.35 15.14
N LYS A 185 4.01 1.75 14.28
CA LYS A 185 5.42 2.10 14.03
C LYS A 185 5.62 2.41 12.55
N ARG A 186 6.76 3.02 12.24
CA ARG A 186 7.09 3.38 10.86
C ARG A 186 7.40 2.14 10.02
N LEU A 187 6.66 1.96 8.94
CA LEU A 187 6.97 1.05 7.85
C LEU A 187 7.77 1.79 6.78
N GLU A 188 8.80 1.12 6.25
CA GLU A 188 9.57 1.65 5.13
C GLU A 188 8.80 1.50 3.81
N PRO A 189 8.81 2.53 2.94
CA PRO A 189 8.25 2.41 1.60
C PRO A 189 8.87 1.26 0.81
N GLY A 190 8.04 0.46 0.14
CA GLY A 190 8.51 -0.70 -0.61
C GLY A 190 7.48 -1.81 -0.72
N PHE A 191 7.96 -2.95 -1.19
CA PHE A 191 7.14 -4.11 -1.58
C PHE A 191 7.39 -5.34 -0.69
N GLU A 192 8.46 -5.30 0.11
CA GLU A 192 8.84 -6.39 1.01
C GLU A 192 8.16 -6.19 2.36
N PRO A 193 7.20 -7.05 2.74
CA PRO A 193 6.61 -6.99 4.07
C PRO A 193 7.61 -7.49 5.12
N PRO A 194 7.75 -6.80 6.27
CA PRO A 194 8.51 -7.34 7.39
C PRO A 194 7.83 -8.61 7.94
N THR A 195 8.58 -9.55 8.53
CA THR A 195 8.03 -10.82 9.04
C THR A 195 6.78 -10.66 9.92
N PRO A 196 6.73 -9.71 10.89
CA PRO A 196 5.53 -9.52 11.70
C PRO A 196 4.30 -9.05 10.92
N ALA A 197 4.47 -8.41 9.75
CA ALA A 197 3.37 -8.06 8.86
C ALA A 197 2.86 -9.28 8.09
N ILE A 198 3.75 -10.18 7.65
CA ILE A 198 3.36 -11.47 7.04
C ILE A 198 2.51 -12.26 8.05
N ASP A 199 3.01 -12.41 9.27
CA ASP A 199 2.32 -13.12 10.35
C ASP A 199 0.94 -12.49 10.64
N ALA A 200 0.85 -11.15 10.63
CA ALA A 200 -0.42 -10.44 10.81
C ALA A 200 -1.42 -10.66 9.66
N ILE A 201 -0.95 -10.65 8.41
CA ILE A 201 -1.78 -10.92 7.22
C ILE A 201 -2.30 -12.36 7.28
N GLU A 202 -1.44 -13.34 7.55
CA GLU A 202 -1.83 -14.74 7.63
C GLU A 202 -2.77 -15.03 8.80
N ALA A 203 -2.57 -14.38 9.95
CA ALA A 203 -3.48 -14.46 11.09
C ALA A 203 -4.87 -13.88 10.78
N GLN A 204 -4.92 -12.77 10.02
CA GLN A 204 -6.19 -12.08 9.70
C GLN A 204 -6.98 -12.78 8.59
N PHE A 205 -6.30 -13.26 7.54
CA PHE A 205 -6.96 -13.72 6.31
C PHE A 205 -6.79 -15.22 6.03
N GLY A 206 -5.95 -15.91 6.81
CA GLY A 206 -5.58 -17.31 6.62
C GLY A 206 -4.38 -17.48 5.69
N CYS A 207 -3.69 -18.61 5.81
CA CYS A 207 -2.49 -18.92 5.01
C CYS A 207 -2.79 -19.42 3.59
N SER A 208 -4.08 -19.62 3.23
CA SER A 208 -4.49 -20.15 1.93
C SER A 208 -4.92 -19.08 0.93
N VAL A 209 -4.98 -17.81 1.33
CA VAL A 209 -5.38 -16.72 0.43
C VAL A 209 -4.16 -16.20 -0.35
N GLU A 210 -4.37 -15.83 -1.61
CA GLU A 210 -3.37 -15.07 -2.34
C GLU A 210 -3.39 -13.61 -1.88
N TRP A 211 -2.22 -13.03 -1.65
CA TRP A 211 -2.11 -11.62 -1.28
C TRP A 211 -0.94 -10.89 -1.93
N ARG A 212 -1.04 -9.56 -1.94
CA ARG A 212 0.06 -8.63 -2.26
C ARG A 212 0.07 -7.49 -1.26
N TYR A 213 1.27 -6.98 -1.02
CA TYR A 213 1.55 -5.93 -0.05
C TYR A 213 2.42 -4.85 -0.71
N PHE A 214 2.17 -3.59 -0.39
CA PHE A 214 3.18 -2.54 -0.54
C PHE A 214 2.89 -1.33 0.33
N VAL A 215 3.94 -0.61 0.71
CA VAL A 215 3.87 0.73 1.28
C VAL A 215 4.16 1.72 0.16
N ASN A 216 3.22 2.61 -0.11
CA ASN A 216 3.38 3.65 -1.14
C ASN A 216 4.66 4.48 -0.90
N PRO A 217 5.36 4.93 -1.96
CA PRO A 217 6.44 5.90 -1.80
C PRO A 217 5.90 7.18 -1.15
N VAL A 218 6.74 7.87 -0.37
CA VAL A 218 6.32 9.04 0.45
C VAL A 218 5.53 10.08 -0.35
N HIS A 219 5.96 10.39 -1.58
CA HIS A 219 5.29 11.38 -2.45
C HIS A 219 3.90 10.94 -2.97
N ARG A 220 3.50 9.67 -2.77
CA ARG A 220 2.16 9.13 -3.10
C ARG A 220 1.30 8.86 -1.87
N GLN A 221 1.85 8.97 -0.67
CA GLN A 221 1.08 8.79 0.57
C GLN A 221 0.18 10.00 0.81
N SER A 222 -1.10 9.76 1.10
CA SER A 222 -2.04 10.84 1.39
C SER A 222 -1.99 11.29 2.85
N VAL A 223 -1.49 10.43 3.75
CA VAL A 223 -1.28 10.72 5.17
C VAL A 223 0.09 10.20 5.63
N PRO A 224 1.20 10.84 5.21
CA PRO A 224 2.56 10.34 5.48
C PRO A 224 2.96 10.30 6.96
N GLN A 225 2.22 11.00 7.83
CA GLN A 225 2.40 10.97 9.27
C GLN A 225 1.80 9.72 9.94
N LEU A 226 0.95 8.97 9.25
CA LEU A 226 0.35 7.72 9.75
C LEU A 226 0.90 6.56 8.93
N SER A 227 1.57 5.62 9.58
CA SER A 227 2.16 4.49 8.85
C SER A 227 1.12 3.48 8.43
N HIS A 228 1.11 3.14 7.15
CA HIS A 228 0.18 2.17 6.58
C HIS A 228 0.77 1.48 5.36
N ALA A 229 0.29 0.27 5.12
CA ALA A 229 0.50 -0.46 3.88
C ALA A 229 -0.84 -0.75 3.20
N HIS A 230 -0.77 -0.98 1.90
CA HIS A 230 -1.87 -1.52 1.12
C HIS A 230 -1.72 -3.04 1.06
N VAL A 231 -2.77 -3.76 1.44
CA VAL A 231 -2.84 -5.21 1.40
C VAL A 231 -4.01 -5.61 0.50
N PHE A 232 -3.73 -6.43 -0.49
CA PHE A 232 -4.72 -6.88 -1.47
C PHE A 232 -4.92 -8.37 -1.31
N ILE A 233 -6.17 -8.79 -1.12
CA ILE A 233 -6.54 -10.18 -0.86
C ILE A 233 -7.36 -10.71 -2.03
N LYS A 234 -6.97 -11.88 -2.53
CA LYS A 234 -7.71 -12.65 -3.53
C LYS A 234 -8.11 -13.98 -2.89
N ARG A 235 -9.40 -14.13 -2.60
CA ARG A 235 -9.94 -15.43 -2.19
C ARG A 235 -10.11 -16.32 -3.43
N THR A 236 -9.68 -17.56 -3.28
CA THR A 236 -9.86 -18.66 -4.25
C THR A 236 -11.25 -19.25 -4.12
#